data_AF-A0A291GHQ2-F1
#
_entry.id   AF-A0A291GHQ2-F1
#
_cell.length_a   1.000
_cell.length_b   1.000
_cell.length_c   1.000
_cell.angle_alpha   90.00
_cell.angle_beta   90.00
_cell.angle_gamma   90.00
#
_symmetry.space_group_name_H-M   'P 1'
#
loop_
_entity.id
_entity.type
_entity.pdbx_description
1 polymer ?
#
loop_
_entity_poly.entity_id
_entity_poly.type
_entity_poly.pdbx_seq_one_letter_code
_entity_poly.pdbx_strand_id
1 'polypeptide(L)'
;MEKEVLETSLHWTEYFKAIGPTIIALFVAYIAYQQWRVSKDTFREKMFDRRMTVFEKVSDAIALVIRDGGASAPDGKQVHFSELGTAWHTSKFLFGKEVSDYIWDFRDRLIKVRYHEETMAHTRIEGPQEEYQSHVSQKHALLNEIFKHEQDKAYAIFSQYLAFKR
;
A
#
# COMPACT_ATOMS: atom_id res chain seq x y z
N MET A 1 30.98 10.07 69.56
CA MET A 1 31.15 9.03 68.53
C MET A 1 29.84 8.56 67.92
N GLU A 2 28.78 8.23 68.67
CA GLU A 2 27.50 7.80 68.05
C GLU A 2 26.76 8.90 67.26
N LYS A 3 26.80 10.15 67.73
CA LYS A 3 26.11 11.28 67.06
C LYS A 3 26.75 11.70 65.73
N GLU A 4 28.07 11.67 65.61
CA GLU A 4 28.78 12.02 64.37
C GLU A 4 28.57 10.99 63.25
N VAL A 5 28.46 9.69 63.61
CA VAL A 5 28.17 8.63 62.63
C VAL A 5 26.74 8.76 62.09
N LEU A 6 25.78 9.15 62.94
CA LEU A 6 24.39 9.40 62.54
C LEU A 6 24.25 10.61 61.60
N GLU A 7 24.95 11.72 61.88
CA GLU A 7 24.95 12.90 60.99
C GLU A 7 25.56 12.60 59.62
N THR A 8 26.71 11.90 59.60
CA THR A 8 27.36 11.49 58.33
C THR A 8 26.47 10.54 57.52
N SER A 9 25.69 9.68 58.19
CA SER A 9 24.76 8.75 57.55
C SER A 9 23.53 9.44 56.93
N LEU A 10 23.13 10.61 57.42
CA LEU A 10 22.00 11.35 56.88
C LEU A 10 22.39 12.05 55.56
N HIS A 11 23.54 12.70 55.52
CA HIS A 11 23.92 13.58 54.43
C HIS A 11 24.10 12.84 53.09
N TRP A 12 24.72 11.65 53.06
CA TRP A 12 24.86 10.91 51.80
C TRP A 12 23.52 10.47 51.21
N THR A 13 22.53 10.15 52.07
CA THR A 13 21.16 9.81 51.61
C THR A 13 20.41 11.03 51.08
N GLU A 14 20.65 12.22 51.65
CA GLU A 14 20.09 13.48 51.16
C GLU A 14 20.68 13.87 49.81
N TYR A 15 22.00 13.75 49.63
CA TYR A 15 22.65 13.95 48.34
C TYR A 15 22.14 12.97 47.28
N PHE A 16 21.95 11.69 47.63
CA PHE A 16 21.43 10.69 46.70
C PHE A 16 19.97 10.98 46.29
N LYS A 17 19.14 11.43 47.24
CA LYS A 17 17.75 11.86 46.97
C LYS A 17 17.67 13.10 46.09
N ALA A 18 18.64 14.01 46.17
CA ALA A 18 18.68 15.22 45.34
C ALA A 18 19.24 14.97 43.93
N ILE A 19 20.27 14.13 43.82
CA ILE A 19 20.97 13.88 42.54
C ILE A 19 20.24 12.81 41.71
N GLY A 20 19.60 11.83 42.35
CA GLY A 20 18.88 10.74 41.69
C GLY A 20 17.84 11.23 40.66
N PRO A 21 16.90 12.11 41.03
CA PRO A 21 15.91 12.65 40.09
C PRO A 21 16.55 13.41 38.93
N THR A 22 17.64 14.13 39.18
CA THR A 22 18.36 14.90 38.14
C THR A 22 19.02 13.98 37.12
N ILE A 23 19.68 12.92 37.58
CA ILE A 23 20.27 11.90 36.70
C ILE A 23 19.17 11.20 35.88
N ILE A 24 18.08 10.79 36.53
CA ILE A 24 16.94 10.16 35.84
C ILE A 24 16.35 11.12 34.81
N ALA A 25 16.19 12.40 35.12
CA ALA A 25 15.69 13.40 34.19
C ALA A 25 16.59 13.57 32.95
N LEU A 26 17.91 13.57 33.13
CA LEU A 26 18.87 13.61 32.03
C LEU A 26 18.78 12.35 31.15
N PHE A 27 18.65 11.17 31.76
CA PHE A 27 18.44 9.92 31.01
C PHE A 27 17.13 9.91 30.23
N VAL A 28 16.04 10.37 30.84
CA VAL A 28 14.74 10.47 30.17
C VAL A 28 14.81 11.47 29.00
N ALA A 29 15.45 12.62 29.18
CA ALA A 29 15.65 13.60 28.11
C ALA A 29 16.48 13.01 26.95
N TYR A 30 17.53 12.25 27.26
CA TYR A 30 18.36 11.57 26.25
C TYR A 30 17.58 10.50 25.48
N ILE A 31 16.82 9.65 26.18
CA ILE A 31 15.97 8.62 25.56
C ILE A 31 14.90 9.27 24.68
N ALA A 32 14.24 10.32 25.16
CA ALA A 32 13.24 11.06 24.40
C ALA A 32 13.82 11.68 23.12
N TYR A 33 15.04 12.22 23.19
CA TYR A 33 15.74 12.73 22.01
C TYR A 33 16.05 11.63 21.00
N GLN A 34 16.52 10.46 21.46
CA GLN A 34 16.72 9.31 20.57
C GLN A 34 15.41 8.84 19.95
N GLN A 35 14.33 8.73 20.73
CA GLN A 35 13.01 8.32 20.23
C GLN A 35 12.48 9.27 19.17
N TRP A 36 12.65 10.59 19.36
CA TRP A 36 12.26 11.59 18.36
C TRP A 36 13.02 11.40 17.05
N ARG A 37 14.34 11.14 17.12
CA ARG A 37 15.17 10.89 15.94
C ARG A 37 14.75 9.61 15.21
N VAL A 38 14.56 8.50 15.94
CA VAL A 38 14.14 7.21 15.36
C VAL A 38 12.76 7.33 14.72
N SER A 39 11.80 7.98 15.39
CA SER A 39 10.44 8.17 14.89
C SER A 39 10.40 8.85 13.53
N LYS A 40 11.29 9.81 13.29
CA LYS A 40 11.40 10.52 12.00
C LYS A 40 11.84 9.61 10.86
N ASP A 41 12.78 8.70 11.12
CA ASP A 41 13.27 7.76 10.11
C ASP A 41 12.23 6.66 9.84
N THR A 42 11.58 6.13 10.90
CA THR A 42 10.49 5.15 10.78
C THR A 42 9.28 5.70 10.02
N PHE A 43 9.03 7.01 10.08
CA PHE A 43 7.92 7.61 9.33
C PHE A 43 8.13 7.51 7.81
N ARG A 44 9.37 7.70 7.34
CA ARG A 44 9.70 7.62 5.90
C ARG A 44 9.57 6.20 5.38
N GLU A 45 10.10 5.23 6.13
CA GLU A 45 9.98 3.80 5.83
C GLU A 45 8.51 3.37 5.73
N LYS A 46 7.70 3.69 6.76
CA LYS A 46 6.26 3.38 6.75
C LYS A 46 5.50 4.00 5.58
N MET A 47 5.89 5.20 5.14
CA MET A 47 5.27 5.85 3.99
C MET A 47 5.65 5.13 2.70
N PHE A 48 6.92 4.72 2.56
CA PHE A 48 7.39 3.93 1.43
C PHE A 48 6.66 2.58 1.35
N ASP A 49 6.60 1.83 2.45
CA ASP A 49 5.91 0.54 2.49
C ASP A 49 4.45 0.67 2.05
N ARG A 50 3.75 1.68 2.57
CA ARG A 50 2.36 1.95 2.17
C ARG A 50 2.21 2.26 0.69
N ARG A 51 3.15 3.01 0.11
CA ARG A 51 3.16 3.31 -1.34
C ARG A 51 3.46 2.05 -2.15
N MET A 52 4.41 1.24 -1.70
CA MET A 52 4.77 -0.01 -2.35
C MET A 52 3.60 -1.00 -2.35
N THR A 53 2.89 -1.15 -1.23
CA THR A 53 1.71 -2.01 -1.14
C THR A 53 0.61 -1.61 -2.14
N VAL A 54 0.43 -0.32 -2.43
CA VAL A 54 -0.54 0.12 -3.45
C VAL A 54 -0.07 -0.28 -4.84
N PHE A 55 1.21 -0.11 -5.14
CA PHE A 55 1.79 -0.52 -6.41
C PHE A 55 1.68 -2.03 -6.61
N GLU A 56 2.05 -2.84 -5.61
CA GLU A 56 1.97 -4.30 -5.65
C GLU A 56 0.56 -4.78 -5.98
N LYS A 57 -0.47 -4.25 -5.31
CA LYS A 57 -1.87 -4.60 -5.58
C LYS A 57 -2.30 -4.33 -7.03
N VAL A 58 -1.83 -3.22 -7.61
CA VAL A 58 -2.13 -2.87 -8.99
C VAL A 58 -1.34 -3.77 -9.95
N SER A 59 -0.06 -3.99 -9.67
CA SER A 59 0.82 -4.85 -10.46
C SER A 59 0.34 -6.30 -10.47
N ASP A 60 -0.10 -6.84 -9.33
CA ASP A 60 -0.63 -8.20 -9.22
C ASP A 60 -1.92 -8.37 -10.02
N ALA A 61 -2.80 -7.36 -9.99
CA ALA A 61 -4.02 -7.36 -10.80
C ALA A 61 -3.70 -7.32 -12.30
N ILE A 62 -2.72 -6.49 -12.72
CA ILE A 62 -2.25 -6.46 -14.11
C ILE A 62 -1.66 -7.81 -14.53
N ALA A 63 -0.77 -8.38 -13.70
CA ALA A 63 -0.12 -9.66 -13.97
C ALA A 63 -1.12 -10.81 -14.10
N LEU A 64 -2.14 -10.86 -13.23
CA LEU A 64 -3.20 -11.85 -13.30
C LEU A 64 -3.97 -11.77 -14.63
N VAL A 65 -4.35 -10.56 -15.03
CA VAL A 65 -5.13 -10.33 -16.26
C VAL A 65 -4.32 -10.65 -17.51
N ILE A 66 -3.02 -10.30 -17.52
CA ILE A 66 -2.08 -10.67 -18.59
C ILE A 66 -1.91 -12.18 -18.70
N ARG A 67 -1.73 -12.86 -17.56
CA ARG A 67 -1.50 -14.30 -17.53
C ARG A 67 -2.71 -15.09 -18.02
N ASP A 68 -3.90 -14.74 -17.52
CA ASP A 68 -5.09 -15.58 -17.67
C ASP A 68 -6.03 -15.10 -18.80
N GLY A 69 -5.77 -13.95 -19.41
CA GLY A 69 -6.59 -13.44 -20.51
C GLY A 69 -8.02 -13.07 -20.08
N GLY A 70 -8.18 -12.61 -18.84
CA GLY A 70 -9.48 -12.40 -18.22
C GLY A 70 -9.42 -11.79 -16.82
N ALA A 71 -10.58 -11.44 -16.27
CA ALA A 71 -10.70 -10.98 -14.88
C ALA A 71 -10.87 -12.15 -13.89
N SER A 72 -11.14 -13.35 -14.42
CA SER A 72 -11.30 -14.60 -13.68
C SER A 72 -10.42 -15.68 -14.30
N ALA A 73 -9.63 -16.36 -13.48
CA ALA A 73 -8.77 -17.44 -13.88
C ALA A 73 -9.47 -18.81 -13.75
N PRO A 74 -9.12 -19.79 -14.59
CA PRO A 74 -9.68 -21.15 -14.51
C PRO A 74 -9.35 -21.88 -13.19
N ASP A 75 -8.28 -21.49 -12.49
CA ASP A 75 -7.86 -22.06 -11.19
C ASP A 75 -8.64 -21.47 -10.00
N GLY A 76 -9.64 -20.62 -10.26
CA GLY A 76 -10.44 -19.95 -9.24
C GLY A 76 -9.80 -18.67 -8.68
N LYS A 77 -8.60 -18.29 -9.13
CA LYS A 77 -8.04 -16.97 -8.83
C LYS A 77 -8.80 -15.93 -9.63
N GLN A 78 -9.13 -14.81 -9.00
CA GLN A 78 -9.86 -13.74 -9.67
C GLN A 78 -9.30 -12.40 -9.22
N VAL A 79 -9.46 -11.38 -10.06
CA VAL A 79 -9.06 -10.03 -9.65
C VAL A 79 -9.90 -9.64 -8.43
N HIS A 80 -9.21 -9.32 -7.33
CA HIS A 80 -9.86 -8.83 -6.12
C HIS A 80 -10.23 -7.34 -6.29
N PHE A 81 -11.40 -7.08 -6.88
CA PHE A 81 -11.89 -5.71 -7.10
C PHE A 81 -12.02 -4.87 -5.81
N SER A 82 -12.19 -5.52 -4.65
CA SER A 82 -12.16 -4.88 -3.33
C SER A 82 -10.77 -4.36 -2.96
N GLU A 83 -9.72 -5.10 -3.31
CA GLU A 83 -8.34 -4.69 -3.08
C GLU A 83 -7.95 -3.52 -3.99
N LEU A 84 -8.37 -3.55 -5.26
CA LEU A 84 -8.22 -2.41 -6.18
C LEU A 84 -9.01 -1.18 -5.71
N GLY A 85 -10.22 -1.38 -5.16
CA GLY A 85 -10.99 -0.29 -4.54
C GLY A 85 -10.26 0.33 -3.34
N THR A 86 -9.65 -0.51 -2.51
CA THR A 86 -8.84 -0.06 -1.37
C THR A 86 -7.57 0.66 -1.83
N ALA A 87 -6.90 0.15 -2.86
CA ALA A 87 -5.74 0.76 -3.49
C ALA A 87 -6.08 2.14 -4.05
N TRP A 88 -7.22 2.27 -4.75
CA TRP A 88 -7.73 3.55 -5.24
C TRP A 88 -7.96 4.56 -4.11
N HIS A 89 -8.71 4.19 -3.07
CA HIS A 89 -8.96 5.09 -1.93
C HIS A 89 -7.67 5.51 -1.25
N THR A 90 -6.76 4.57 -1.01
CA THR A 90 -5.47 4.83 -0.37
C THR A 90 -4.60 5.73 -1.24
N SER A 91 -4.66 5.56 -2.57
CA SER A 91 -3.82 6.32 -3.50
C SER A 91 -4.14 7.82 -3.50
N LYS A 92 -5.40 8.20 -3.27
CA LYS A 92 -5.82 9.60 -3.14
C LYS A 92 -5.06 10.34 -2.03
N PHE A 93 -4.69 9.63 -0.96
CA PHE A 93 -3.95 10.19 0.17
C PHE A 93 -2.43 10.11 -0.01
N LEU A 94 -1.92 9.04 -0.63
CA LEU A 94 -0.47 8.78 -0.70
C LEU A 94 0.24 9.42 -1.90
N PHE A 95 -0.50 9.60 -3.00
CA PHE A 95 0.04 10.02 -4.30
C PHE A 95 -0.74 11.18 -4.93
N GLY A 96 -2.03 11.31 -4.61
CA GLY A 96 -2.90 12.34 -5.17
C GLY A 96 -3.64 11.88 -6.44
N LYS A 97 -4.11 12.86 -7.23
CA LYS A 97 -5.10 12.63 -8.30
C LYS A 97 -4.58 11.77 -9.44
N GLU A 98 -3.33 11.94 -9.84
CA GLU A 98 -2.74 11.24 -10.99
C GLU A 98 -2.80 9.72 -10.84
N VAL A 99 -2.27 9.18 -9.73
CA VAL A 99 -2.28 7.74 -9.46
C VAL A 99 -3.71 7.25 -9.21
N SER A 100 -4.53 8.03 -8.51
CA SER A 100 -5.91 7.60 -8.23
C SER A 100 -6.76 7.52 -9.48
N ASP A 101 -6.60 8.45 -10.42
CA ASP A 101 -7.33 8.43 -11.69
C ASP A 101 -6.85 7.24 -12.53
N TYR A 102 -5.54 6.99 -12.55
CA TYR A 102 -4.98 5.81 -13.22
C TYR A 102 -5.56 4.50 -12.69
N ILE A 103 -5.56 4.30 -11.37
CA ILE A 103 -6.12 3.07 -10.75
C ILE A 103 -7.62 2.97 -11.04
N TRP A 104 -8.35 4.09 -11.01
CA TRP A 104 -9.77 4.12 -11.33
C TRP A 104 -10.05 3.68 -12.77
N ASP A 105 -9.35 4.28 -13.73
CA ASP A 105 -9.50 3.97 -15.14
C ASP A 105 -9.16 2.51 -15.44
N PHE A 106 -8.09 1.99 -14.81
CA PHE A 106 -7.71 0.59 -14.93
C PHE A 106 -8.80 -0.33 -14.35
N ARG A 107 -9.30 -0.01 -13.14
CA ARG A 107 -10.38 -0.76 -12.49
C ARG A 107 -11.66 -0.77 -13.34
N ASP A 108 -12.03 0.34 -13.96
CA ASP A 108 -13.21 0.44 -14.84
C ASP A 108 -13.07 -0.45 -16.08
N ARG A 109 -11.89 -0.46 -16.73
CA ARG A 109 -11.60 -1.38 -17.84
C ARG A 109 -11.73 -2.84 -17.41
N LEU A 110 -11.21 -3.21 -16.23
CA LEU A 110 -11.33 -4.58 -15.72
C LEU A 110 -12.77 -4.99 -15.41
N ILE A 111 -13.60 -4.07 -14.92
CA ILE A 111 -15.02 -4.33 -14.71
C ILE A 111 -15.71 -4.62 -16.05
N LYS A 112 -15.38 -3.87 -17.11
CA LYS A 112 -15.90 -4.12 -18.46
C LYS A 112 -15.48 -5.47 -19.01
N VAL A 113 -14.21 -5.87 -18.81
CA VAL A 113 -13.73 -7.21 -19.17
C VAL A 113 -14.58 -8.27 -18.46
N ARG A 114 -14.75 -8.15 -17.14
CA ARG A 114 -15.56 -9.09 -16.36
C ARG A 114 -17.02 -9.13 -16.81
N TYR A 115 -17.62 -7.97 -17.09
CA TYR A 115 -18.98 -7.87 -17.59
C TYR A 115 -19.15 -8.65 -18.90
N HIS A 116 -18.20 -8.51 -19.84
CA HIS A 116 -18.23 -9.28 -21.08
C HIS A 116 -18.01 -10.78 -20.85
N GLU A 117 -17.16 -11.17 -19.90
CA GLU A 117 -16.98 -12.59 -19.54
C GLU A 117 -18.25 -13.22 -18.99
N GLU A 118 -18.92 -12.54 -18.05
CA GLU A 118 -20.19 -12.99 -17.47
C GLU A 118 -21.29 -13.03 -18.54
N THR A 119 -21.39 -12.00 -19.38
CA THR A 119 -22.39 -11.96 -20.47
C THR A 119 -22.14 -13.05 -21.51
N MET A 120 -20.88 -13.31 -21.88
CA MET A 120 -20.50 -14.41 -22.77
C MET A 120 -20.87 -15.77 -22.18
N ALA A 121 -20.73 -15.97 -20.87
CA ALA A 121 -21.15 -17.21 -20.23
C ALA A 121 -22.67 -17.43 -20.33
N HIS A 122 -23.47 -16.37 -20.22
CA HIS A 122 -24.92 -16.42 -20.41
C HIS A 122 -25.33 -16.62 -21.88
N THR A 123 -24.82 -15.79 -22.80
CA THR A 123 -25.20 -15.85 -24.22
C THR A 123 -24.68 -17.08 -24.94
N ARG A 124 -23.60 -17.72 -24.46
CA ARG A 124 -23.12 -19.01 -24.99
C ARG A 124 -24.15 -20.15 -24.86
N ILE A 125 -25.03 -20.09 -23.86
CA ILE A 125 -25.98 -21.17 -23.58
C ILE A 125 -27.32 -20.92 -24.29
N GLU A 126 -27.81 -19.68 -24.30
CA GLU A 126 -29.19 -19.36 -24.71
C GLU A 126 -29.31 -18.22 -25.75
N GLY A 127 -28.21 -17.55 -26.09
CA GLY A 127 -28.23 -16.30 -26.86
C GLY A 127 -27.92 -16.44 -28.37
N PRO A 128 -28.21 -15.40 -29.17
CA PRO A 128 -27.80 -15.34 -30.57
C PRO A 128 -26.27 -15.36 -30.72
N GLN A 129 -25.76 -16.15 -31.67
CA GLN A 129 -24.32 -16.28 -31.92
C GLN A 129 -23.65 -14.93 -32.23
N GLU A 130 -24.34 -14.01 -32.89
CA GLU A 130 -23.83 -12.68 -33.22
C GLU A 130 -23.54 -11.83 -31.97
N GLU A 131 -24.40 -11.91 -30.96
CA GLU A 131 -24.22 -11.20 -29.68
C GLU A 131 -23.01 -11.75 -28.91
N TYR A 132 -22.83 -13.07 -28.91
CA TYR A 132 -21.65 -13.71 -28.32
C TYR A 132 -20.34 -13.24 -29.00
N GLN A 133 -20.30 -13.22 -30.34
CA GLN A 133 -19.12 -12.78 -31.09
C GLN A 133 -18.80 -11.28 -30.87
N SER A 134 -19.83 -10.45 -30.69
CA SER A 134 -19.66 -9.04 -30.31
C SER A 134 -18.95 -8.90 -28.97
N HIS A 135 -19.38 -9.66 -27.94
CA HIS A 135 -18.74 -9.62 -26.63
C HIS A 135 -17.32 -10.20 -26.62
N VAL A 136 -17.06 -11.27 -27.38
CA VAL A 136 -15.69 -11.80 -27.59
C VAL A 136 -14.78 -10.70 -28.15
N SER A 137 -15.25 -9.98 -29.17
CA SER A 137 -14.48 -8.92 -29.82
C SER A 137 -14.21 -7.74 -28.89
N GLN A 138 -15.23 -7.30 -28.13
CA GLN A 138 -15.09 -6.22 -27.13
C GLN A 138 -14.13 -6.60 -26.00
N LYS A 139 -14.22 -7.83 -25.48
CA LYS A 139 -13.28 -8.35 -24.48
C LYS A 139 -11.84 -8.33 -25.03
N HIS A 140 -11.63 -8.84 -26.24
CA HIS A 140 -10.30 -8.85 -26.87
C HIS A 140 -9.74 -7.45 -27.08
N ALA A 141 -10.57 -6.48 -27.48
CA ALA A 141 -10.14 -5.09 -27.63
C ALA A 141 -9.63 -4.51 -26.30
N LEU A 142 -10.40 -4.68 -25.21
CA LEU A 142 -10.02 -4.21 -23.88
C LEU A 142 -8.74 -4.90 -23.36
N LEU A 143 -8.62 -6.21 -23.54
CA LEU A 143 -7.42 -6.94 -23.13
C LEU A 143 -6.19 -6.51 -23.93
N ASN A 144 -6.33 -6.28 -25.24
CA ASN A 144 -5.23 -5.78 -26.05
C ASN A 144 -4.75 -4.40 -25.61
N GLU A 145 -5.66 -3.52 -25.19
CA GLU A 145 -5.27 -2.23 -24.59
C GLU A 145 -4.51 -2.42 -23.27
N ILE A 146 -4.98 -3.33 -22.42
CA ILE A 146 -4.32 -3.65 -21.15
C ILE A 146 -2.91 -4.22 -21.39
N PHE A 147 -2.79 -5.20 -22.29
CA PHE A 147 -1.55 -5.94 -22.53
C PHE A 147 -0.45 -5.08 -23.15
N LYS A 148 -0.80 -4.12 -24.01
CA LYS A 148 0.20 -3.34 -24.73
C LYS A 148 1.01 -2.41 -23.83
N HIS A 149 0.38 -1.82 -22.81
CA HIS A 149 0.99 -0.68 -22.13
C HIS A 149 0.78 -0.63 -20.61
N GLU A 150 -0.08 -1.45 -20.01
CA GLU A 150 -0.43 -1.20 -18.60
C GLU A 150 0.70 -1.45 -17.61
N GLN A 151 1.55 -2.45 -17.83
CA GLN A 151 2.67 -2.70 -16.92
C GLN A 151 3.70 -1.57 -16.97
N ASP A 152 4.08 -1.11 -18.17
CA ASP A 152 5.02 -0.01 -18.35
C ASP A 152 4.43 1.33 -17.86
N LYS A 153 3.15 1.56 -18.12
CA LYS A 153 2.43 2.76 -17.67
C LYS A 153 2.31 2.80 -16.15
N ALA A 154 1.95 1.68 -15.51
CA ALA A 154 1.95 1.56 -14.05
C ALA A 154 3.33 1.89 -13.50
N TYR A 155 4.39 1.28 -14.04
CA TYR A 155 5.74 1.55 -13.58
C TYR A 155 6.13 3.03 -13.75
N ALA A 156 5.87 3.63 -14.93
CA ALA A 156 6.19 5.02 -15.21
C ALA A 156 5.52 5.98 -14.23
N ILE A 157 4.22 5.79 -13.96
CA ILE A 157 3.46 6.66 -13.05
C ILE A 157 3.93 6.47 -11.60
N PHE A 158 4.09 5.23 -11.13
CA PHE A 158 4.46 4.96 -9.74
C PHE A 158 5.94 5.26 -9.44
N SER A 159 6.83 5.13 -10.43
CA SER A 159 8.28 5.35 -10.26
C SER A 159 8.61 6.71 -9.67
N GLN A 160 7.85 7.76 -10.02
CA GLN A 160 8.04 9.12 -9.51
C GLN A 160 7.87 9.22 -7.99
N TYR A 161 7.08 8.31 -7.41
CA TYR A 161 6.71 8.33 -6.00
C TYR A 161 7.42 7.23 -5.18
N LEU A 162 7.93 6.20 -5.86
CA LEU A 162 8.71 5.10 -5.29
C LEU A 162 10.22 5.39 -5.31
N ALA A 163 10.71 6.08 -6.34
CA ALA A 163 12.08 6.60 -6.32
C ALA A 163 12.11 7.85 -5.44
N PHE A 164 12.69 7.74 -4.24
CA PHE A 164 13.04 8.92 -3.45
C PHE A 164 13.98 9.78 -4.31
N LYS A 165 13.45 10.85 -4.90
CA LYS A 165 14.28 11.92 -5.44
C LYS A 165 15.10 12.43 -4.24
N ARG A 166 16.39 12.11 -4.28
CA ARG A 166 17.35 12.33 -3.21
C ARG A 166 17.60 13.81 -2.98
#